data_AF-A0A2M8EZL5-F1
#
_entry.id   AF-A0A2M8EZL5-F1
#
_cell.length_a   1.000
_cell.length_b   1.000
_cell.length_c   1.000
_cell.angle_alpha   90.00
_cell.angle_beta   90.00
_cell.angle_gamma   90.00
#
_symmetry.space_group_name_H-M   'P 1'
#
loop_
_entity.id
_entity.type
_entity.pdbx_description
1 polymer ?
#
loop_
_entity_poly.entity_id
_entity_poly.type
_entity_poly.pdbx_seq_one_letter_code
_entity_poly.pdbx_strand_id
1 'polypeptide(L)'
;AADALVFLMRKYNESEIINVGTGNDLTISQLANMVKTAINFKGKIKWDTTKPDGIPRKLLDVTKLHKLGWRPKTSLEQGIKNEYEWYLQNYDNR
;
A
#
# COMPACT_ATOMS: atom_id res chain seq x y z
N ALA A 1 7.88 -1.64 3.61
CA ALA A 1 8.64 -0.41 3.91
C ALA A 1 9.98 -0.71 4.59
N ALA A 2 10.02 -1.45 5.71
CA ALA A 2 11.25 -1.73 6.46
C ALA A 2 12.41 -2.30 5.60
N ASP A 3 12.14 -3.26 4.72
CA ASP A 3 13.13 -3.84 3.80
C ASP A 3 13.80 -2.76 2.90
N ALA A 4 13.04 -1.78 2.41
CA ALA A 4 13.57 -0.67 1.62
C ALA A 4 14.49 0.23 2.46
N LEU A 5 14.14 0.49 3.72
CA LEU A 5 14.95 1.33 4.61
C LEU A 5 16.30 0.67 4.91
N VAL A 6 16.29 -0.62 5.24
CA VAL A 6 17.52 -1.40 5.45
C VAL A 6 18.37 -1.45 4.18
N PHE A 7 17.74 -1.61 3.01
CA PHE A 7 18.43 -1.55 1.74
C PHE A 7 19.11 -0.19 1.52
N LEU A 8 18.38 0.91 1.73
CA LEU A 8 18.88 2.28 1.54
C LEU A 8 20.01 2.62 2.51
N MET A 9 19.90 2.24 3.79
CA MET A 9 20.97 2.43 4.78
C MET A 9 22.30 1.78 4.36
N ARG A 10 22.25 0.74 3.51
CA ARG A 10 23.44 0.03 3.02
C ARG A 10 23.93 0.49 1.65
N LYS A 11 23.09 1.18 0.87
CA LYS A 11 23.30 1.41 -0.57
C LYS A 11 23.17 2.86 -1.01
N TYR A 12 22.70 3.76 -0.15
CA TYR A 12 22.43 5.15 -0.49
C TYR A 12 23.06 6.09 0.55
N ASN A 13 23.92 7.01 0.11
CA ASN A 13 24.64 7.96 0.96
C ASN A 13 24.67 9.37 0.34
N GLU A 14 23.69 9.70 -0.50
CA GLU A 14 23.59 11.01 -1.13
C GLU A 14 22.74 11.96 -0.27
N SER A 15 22.86 13.27 -0.51
CA SER A 15 22.14 14.31 0.25
C SER A 15 20.67 14.48 -0.17
N GLU A 16 20.26 13.92 -1.30
CA GLU A 16 18.91 14.06 -1.82
C GLU A 16 17.90 13.15 -1.09
N ILE A 17 16.64 13.58 -1.05
CA ILE A 17 15.54 12.73 -0.57
C ILE A 17 15.23 11.66 -1.61
N ILE A 18 14.96 10.44 -1.14
CA ILE A 18 14.52 9.32 -1.96
C ILE A 18 13.10 8.87 -1.59
N ASN A 19 12.25 8.73 -2.62
CA ASN A 19 10.89 8.23 -2.45
C ASN A 19 10.89 6.71 -2.26
N VAL A 20 10.18 6.23 -1.23
CA VAL A 20 9.90 4.81 -1.00
C VAL A 20 8.43 4.55 -1.26
N GLY A 21 8.14 3.75 -2.27
CA GLY A 21 6.78 3.41 -2.68
C GLY A 21 6.76 2.32 -3.73
N THR A 22 5.58 2.04 -4.27
CA THR A 22 5.38 1.02 -5.31
C THR A 22 5.50 1.56 -6.73
N GLY A 23 5.33 2.88 -6.91
CA GLY A 23 5.24 3.50 -8.24
C GLY A 23 3.93 3.19 -8.98
N ASN A 24 2.98 2.53 -8.32
CA ASN A 24 1.66 2.20 -8.86
C ASN A 24 0.58 2.89 -8.03
N ASP A 25 -0.50 3.29 -8.68
CA ASP A 25 -1.67 3.90 -8.06
C ASP A 25 -2.92 3.06 -8.33
N LEU A 26 -3.97 3.24 -7.53
CA LEU A 26 -5.27 2.63 -7.75
C LEU A 26 -6.39 3.53 -7.24
N THR A 27 -7.58 3.35 -7.80
CA THR A 27 -8.78 4.04 -7.32
C THR A 27 -9.20 3.51 -5.95
N ILE A 28 -9.90 4.35 -5.17
CA ILE A 28 -10.53 3.94 -3.92
C ILE A 28 -11.52 2.77 -4.15
N SER A 29 -12.20 2.75 -5.29
CA SER A 29 -13.10 1.64 -5.65
C SER A 29 -12.37 0.32 -5.82
N GLN A 30 -11.21 0.31 -6.48
CA GLN A 30 -10.39 -0.90 -6.60
C GLN A 30 -9.92 -1.37 -5.22
N LEU A 31 -9.43 -0.46 -4.38
CA LEU A 31 -8.97 -0.79 -3.03
C LEU A 31 -10.10 -1.39 -2.18
N ALA A 32 -11.27 -0.77 -2.17
CA ALA A 32 -12.43 -1.24 -1.42
C ALA A 32 -12.88 -2.64 -1.88
N ASN A 33 -12.82 -2.93 -3.19
CA ASN A 33 -13.13 -4.25 -3.73
C ASN A 33 -12.08 -5.31 -3.35
N MET A 34 -10.79 -4.94 -3.30
CA MET A 34 -9.73 -5.84 -2.82
C MET A 34 -9.96 -6.21 -1.35
N VAL A 35 -10.26 -5.23 -0.49
CA VAL A 35 -10.58 -5.47 0.93
C VAL A 35 -11.83 -6.35 1.05
N LYS A 36 -12.92 -6.01 0.35
CA LYS A 36 -14.16 -6.82 0.33
C LYS A 36 -13.87 -8.28 -0.02
N THR A 37 -13.01 -8.52 -1.01
CA THR A 37 -12.59 -9.86 -1.42
C THR A 37 -11.80 -10.56 -0.33
N ALA A 38 -10.79 -9.88 0.25
CA ALA A 38 -9.93 -10.43 1.28
C ALA A 38 -10.71 -10.88 2.53
N ILE A 39 -11.74 -10.12 2.93
CA ILE A 39 -12.56 -10.44 4.10
C ILE A 39 -13.79 -11.30 3.78
N ASN A 40 -13.92 -11.75 2.53
CA ASN A 40 -15.06 -12.53 2.03
C ASN A 40 -16.44 -11.85 2.26
N PHE A 41 -16.50 -10.52 2.23
CA PHE A 41 -17.74 -9.77 2.48
C PHE A 41 -18.71 -9.92 1.29
N LYS A 42 -19.94 -10.37 1.58
CA LYS A 42 -20.97 -10.62 0.56
C LYS A 42 -21.92 -9.45 0.31
N GLY A 43 -21.87 -8.41 1.12
CA GLY A 43 -22.72 -7.23 0.96
C GLY A 43 -22.31 -6.33 -0.23
N LYS A 44 -23.03 -5.23 -0.40
CA LYS A 44 -22.77 -4.23 -1.45
C LYS A 44 -22.02 -3.03 -0.87
N ILE A 45 -21.02 -2.54 -1.58
CA ILE A 45 -20.36 -1.27 -1.27
C ILE A 45 -21.28 -0.16 -1.79
N LYS A 46 -21.63 0.80 -0.93
CA LYS A 46 -22.38 2.01 -1.30
C LYS A 46 -21.43 3.21 -1.21
N TRP A 47 -21.44 4.04 -2.24
CA TRP A 47 -20.64 5.26 -2.33
C TRP A 47 -21.51 6.46 -1.99
N ASP A 48 -21.11 7.24 -0.99
CA ASP A 48 -21.79 8.48 -0.60
C ASP A 48 -21.15 9.67 -1.34
N THR A 49 -21.74 10.05 -2.47
CA THR A 49 -21.26 11.17 -3.30
C THR A 49 -21.63 12.54 -2.72
N THR A 50 -22.30 12.60 -1.57
CA THR A 50 -22.51 13.88 -0.86
C THR A 50 -21.27 14.33 -0.10
N LYS A 51 -20.28 13.45 0.07
CA LYS A 51 -18.99 13.76 0.69
C LYS A 51 -17.98 14.19 -0.38
N PRO A 52 -17.12 15.18 -0.07
CA PRO A 52 -16.10 15.61 -1.01
C PRO A 52 -15.03 14.53 -1.18
N ASP A 53 -14.56 14.37 -2.41
CA ASP A 53 -13.36 13.57 -2.69
C ASP A 53 -12.09 14.31 -2.25
N GLY A 54 -11.05 13.52 -1.97
CA GLY A 54 -9.71 14.04 -1.70
C GLY A 54 -8.95 14.45 -2.98
N ILE A 55 -7.63 14.55 -2.87
CA ILE A 55 -6.77 14.82 -4.03
C ILE A 55 -6.91 13.68 -5.04
N PRO A 56 -7.19 13.95 -6.34
CA PRO A 56 -7.49 12.90 -7.33
C PRO A 56 -6.38 11.86 -7.54
N ARG A 57 -5.11 12.22 -7.29
CA ARG A 57 -3.97 11.33 -7.46
C ARG A 57 -2.85 11.66 -6.48
N LYS A 58 -2.32 10.64 -5.80
CA LYS A 58 -1.17 10.78 -4.90
C LYS A 58 -0.17 9.65 -5.16
N LEU A 59 0.59 9.81 -6.24
CA LEU A 59 1.58 8.83 -6.69
C LEU A 59 3.00 9.38 -6.56
N LEU A 60 3.88 8.61 -5.92
CA LEU A 60 5.30 8.92 -5.84
C LEU A 60 6.04 8.47 -7.10
N ASP A 61 6.93 9.31 -7.62
CA ASP A 61 7.96 8.86 -8.57
C ASP A 61 9.06 8.10 -7.80
N VAL A 62 9.18 6.81 -8.08
CA VAL A 62 10.14 5.89 -7.45
C VAL A 62 11.27 5.48 -8.39
N THR A 63 11.46 6.21 -9.49
CA THR A 63 12.48 5.90 -10.51
C THR A 63 13.88 5.79 -9.91
N LYS A 64 14.25 6.68 -8.98
CA LYS A 64 15.56 6.62 -8.28
C LYS A 64 15.72 5.32 -7.50
N LEU A 65 14.72 4.94 -6.71
CA LEU A 65 14.76 3.71 -5.91
C LEU A 65 14.84 2.44 -6.80
N HIS A 66 14.07 2.42 -7.89
CA HIS A 66 14.12 1.33 -8.87
C HIS A 66 15.49 1.22 -9.56
N LYS A 67 16.13 2.35 -9.90
CA LYS A 67 17.48 2.38 -10.48
C LYS A 67 18.55 1.86 -9.52
N LEU A 68 18.37 2.05 -8.21
CA LEU A 68 19.25 1.46 -7.19
C LEU A 68 19.08 -0.07 -7.09
N GLY A 69 18.07 -0.65 -7.72
CA GLY A 69 17.85 -2.10 -7.77
C GLY A 69 16.88 -2.62 -6.71
N TRP A 70 16.22 -1.74 -5.95
CA TRP A 70 15.17 -2.16 -5.02
C TRP A 70 13.80 -2.09 -5.66
N ARG A 71 12.95 -3.10 -5.42
CA ARG A 71 11.54 -3.13 -5.81
C ARG A 71 10.71 -3.74 -4.68
N PRO A 72 9.44 -3.32 -4.51
CA PRO A 72 8.55 -3.94 -3.55
C PRO A 72 8.32 -5.41 -3.94
N LYS A 73 8.37 -6.30 -2.94
CA LYS A 73 8.18 -7.75 -3.14
C LYS A 73 6.74 -8.21 -2.86
N THR A 74 6.02 -7.45 -2.04
CA THR A 74 4.65 -7.77 -1.62
C THR A 74 3.67 -6.96 -2.47
N SER A 75 2.73 -7.64 -3.15
CA SER A 75 1.62 -6.97 -3.83
C SER A 75 0.64 -6.38 -2.81
N LEU A 76 -0.20 -5.45 -3.25
CA LEU A 76 -1.20 -4.85 -2.38
C LEU A 76 -2.22 -5.89 -1.90
N GLU A 77 -2.66 -6.77 -2.78
CA GLU A 77 -3.61 -7.85 -2.47
C GLU A 77 -3.05 -8.80 -1.41
N GLN A 78 -1.77 -9.20 -1.53
CA GLN A 78 -1.11 -10.03 -0.54
C GLN A 78 -0.95 -9.30 0.79
N GLY A 79 -0.60 -8.00 0.75
CA GLY A 79 -0.50 -7.17 1.94
C GLY A 79 -1.83 -7.07 2.70
N ILE A 80 -2.93 -6.81 1.99
CA ILE A 80 -4.28 -6.76 2.57
C ILE A 80 -4.66 -8.10 3.20
N LYS A 81 -4.39 -9.22 2.52
CA LYS A 81 -4.65 -10.56 3.06
C LYS A 81 -3.88 -10.80 4.36
N ASN A 82 -2.58 -10.53 4.36
CA ASN A 82 -1.72 -10.71 5.54
C ASN A 82 -2.21 -9.84 6.71
N GLU A 83 -2.59 -8.60 6.44
CA GLU A 83 -3.08 -7.68 7.48
C GLU A 83 -4.41 -8.16 8.08
N TYR A 84 -5.31 -8.66 7.23
CA TYR A 84 -6.57 -9.22 7.72
C TYR A 84 -6.38 -10.50 8.56
N GLU A 85 -5.46 -11.38 8.14
CA GLU A 85 -5.08 -12.57 8.93
C GLU A 85 -4.49 -12.18 10.28
N TRP A 86 -3.60 -11.18 10.31
CA TRP A 86 -3.07 -10.63 11.54
C TRP A 86 -4.18 -10.04 12.42
N TYR A 87 -5.09 -9.27 11.85
CA TYR A 87 -6.25 -8.72 12.56
C TYR A 87 -7.07 -9.81 13.25
N LEU A 88 -7.43 -10.88 12.54
CA LEU A 88 -8.21 -11.99 13.12
C LEU A 88 -7.50 -12.68 14.29
N GLN A 89 -6.17 -12.76 14.26
CA GLN A 89 -5.37 -13.40 15.32
C GLN A 89 -5.18 -12.50 16.54
N ASN A 90 -5.39 -11.19 16.42
CA ASN A 90 -5.02 -10.21 17.44
C ASN A 90 -6.20 -9.35 17.92
N TYR A 91 -7.37 -9.43 17.28
CA TYR A 91 -8.52 -8.61 17.61
C TYR A 91 -9.11 -8.92 19.00
N ASP A 92 -9.19 -10.19 19.38
CA ASP A 92 -9.72 -10.64 20.68
C ASP A 92 -8.70 -10.51 21.84
N ASN A 93 -7.45 -10.12 21.55
CA ASN A 93 -6.44 -9.82 22.58
C ASN A 93 -6.50 -8.35 23.05
N ARG A 94 -7.65 -7.69 22.90
CA ARG A 94 -7.92 -6.31 23.35
C ARG A 94 -9.00 -6.28 24.42
#